data_AF-C3MXN0-F1
#
_entry.id   AF-C3MXN0-F1
#
_cell.length_a   1.000
_cell.length_b   1.000
_cell.length_c   1.000
_cell.angle_alpha   90.00
_cell.angle_beta   90.00
_cell.angle_gamma   90.00
#
_symmetry.space_group_name_H-M   'P 1'
#
loop_
_entity.id
_entity.type
_entity.pdbx_description
1 polymer ?
#
loop_
_entity_poly.entity_id
_entity_poly.type
_entity_poly.pdbx_seq_one_letter_code
_entity_poly.pdbx_strand_id
1 'polypeptide(L)'
;MEISLKQIIFLTIFIVLGVVLFNPIISEVNYLTTPGTYTTIVSGTLTTTSFVSNPQYVGSSNAPLVQLVPIFYLLVLIIVPAVGAYKIYKD
;
A
#
# COMPACT_ATOMS: atom_id res chain seq x y z
N MET A 1 -24.45 -16.83 21.63
CA MET A 1 -23.20 -16.08 21.57
C MET A 1 -23.53 -14.60 21.47
N GLU A 2 -23.17 -13.82 22.48
CA GLU A 2 -23.34 -12.37 22.45
C GLU A 2 -22.11 -11.75 21.78
N ILE A 3 -22.28 -11.21 20.58
CA ILE A 3 -21.20 -10.51 19.90
C ILE A 3 -20.92 -9.22 20.70
N SER A 4 -19.66 -9.00 21.10
CA SER A 4 -19.35 -7.81 21.89
C SER A 4 -19.37 -6.59 20.98
N LEU A 5 -20.11 -5.54 21.35
CA LEU A 5 -20.10 -4.26 20.63
C LEU A 5 -18.67 -3.73 20.44
N LYS A 6 -17.78 -3.96 21.41
CA LYS A 6 -16.36 -3.62 21.31
C LYS A 6 -15.64 -4.33 20.15
N GLN A 7 -15.94 -5.62 19.93
CA GLN A 7 -15.35 -6.41 18.85
C GLN A 7 -15.82 -5.91 17.48
N ILE A 8 -17.12 -5.60 17.35
CA ILE A 8 -17.67 -5.04 16.10
C ILE A 8 -16.99 -3.70 15.80
N ILE A 9 -16.94 -2.79 16.76
CA ILE A 9 -16.35 -1.46 16.58
C ILE A 9 -14.89 -1.57 16.17
N PHE A 10 -14.12 -2.45 16.81
CA PHE A 10 -12.72 -2.70 16.44
C PHE A 10 -12.59 -3.19 14.99
N LEU A 11 -13.40 -4.19 14.60
CA LEU A 11 -13.35 -4.78 13.26
C LEU A 11 -13.72 -3.74 12.19
N THR A 12 -14.75 -2.94 12.44
CA THR A 12 -15.18 -1.87 11.54
C THR A 12 -14.09 -0.83 11.37
N ILE A 13 -13.49 -0.34 12.47
CA ILE A 13 -12.40 0.64 12.40
C ILE A 13 -11.18 0.06 11.66
N PHE A 14 -10.83 -1.19 11.96
CA PHE A 14 -9.71 -1.88 11.30
C PHE A 14 -9.91 -1.96 9.78
N ILE A 15 -11.11 -2.33 9.32
CA ILE A 15 -11.42 -2.40 7.89
C ILE A 15 -11.39 -1.01 7.26
N VAL A 16 -12.00 0.00 7.89
CA VAL A 16 -12.04 1.37 7.36
C VAL A 16 -10.63 1.95 7.23
N LEU A 17 -9.83 1.88 8.30
CA LEU A 17 -8.43 2.32 8.26
C LEU A 17 -7.63 1.51 7.25
N GLY A 18 -7.86 0.20 7.21
CA GLY A 18 -7.30 -0.74 6.25
C GLY A 18 -7.43 -0.26 4.81
N VAL A 19 -8.68 0.00 4.40
CA VAL A 19 -9.00 0.43 3.05
C VAL A 19 -8.45 1.82 2.75
N VAL A 20 -8.56 2.77 3.70
CA VAL A 20 -8.08 4.14 3.51
C VAL A 20 -6.56 4.19 3.33
N LEU A 21 -5.80 3.39 4.09
CA LEU A 21 -4.34 3.38 4.03
C LEU A 21 -3.79 2.62 2.82
N PHE A 22 -4.60 1.83 2.12
CA PHE A 22 -4.14 1.02 0.99
C PHE A 22 -3.58 1.88 -0.15
N ASN A 23 -4.25 2.97 -0.50
CA ASN A 23 -3.81 3.86 -1.58
C ASN A 23 -2.49 4.59 -1.23
N PRO A 24 -2.32 5.20 -0.03
CA PRO A 24 -1.04 5.74 0.41
C PRO A 24 0.10 4.72 0.39
N ILE A 25 -0.14 3.47 0.83
CA ILE A 25 0.88 2.40 0.82
C ILE A 25 1.34 2.09 -0.60
N ILE A 26 0.41 1.94 -1.55
CA ILE A 26 0.75 1.70 -2.96
C ILE A 26 1.55 2.88 -3.52
N SER A 27 1.12 4.10 -3.24
CA SER A 27 1.81 5.31 -3.69
C SER A 27 3.25 5.35 -3.19
N GLU A 28 3.46 5.05 -1.91
CA GLU A 28 4.80 5.04 -1.31
C GLU A 28 5.66 3.90 -1.87
N VAL A 29 5.12 2.69 -1.98
CA VAL A 29 5.85 1.55 -2.56
C VAL A 29 6.25 1.83 -4.01
N ASN A 30 5.35 2.42 -4.81
CA ASN A 30 5.67 2.82 -6.18
C ASN A 30 6.76 3.88 -6.22
N TYR A 31 6.71 4.87 -5.33
CA TYR A 31 7.77 5.87 -5.19
C TYR A 31 9.11 5.20 -4.87
N LEU A 32 9.18 4.39 -3.82
CA LEU A 32 10.41 3.71 -3.38
C LEU A 32 10.97 2.72 -4.43
N THR A 33 10.14 2.19 -5.32
CA THR A 33 10.54 1.19 -6.33
C THR A 33 10.71 1.78 -7.73
N THR A 34 10.48 3.08 -7.90
CA THR A 34 10.72 3.78 -9.17
C THR A 34 12.06 4.53 -9.10
N PRO A 35 13.01 4.26 -10.03
CA PRO A 35 14.35 4.85 -10.01
C PRO A 35 14.40 6.35 -10.29
N GLY A 36 13.36 6.90 -10.92
CA GLY A 36 13.26 8.30 -11.31
C GLY A 36 12.35 8.46 -12.51
N THR A 37 12.20 9.68 -13.00
CA THR A 37 11.32 10.01 -14.13
C THR A 37 12.05 10.90 -15.14
N TYR A 38 11.79 10.66 -16.41
CA TYR A 38 12.23 11.58 -17.47
C TYR A 38 11.25 12.75 -17.53
N THR A 39 11.77 13.96 -17.42
CA THR A 39 11.02 15.19 -17.61
C THR A 39 11.37 15.78 -18.96
N THR A 40 10.35 16.21 -19.69
CA THR A 40 10.50 16.83 -21.01
C THR A 40 10.07 18.28 -20.91
N ILE A 41 11.00 19.21 -21.13
CA ILE A 41 10.71 20.64 -21.20
C ILE A 41 10.68 21.02 -22.67
N VAL A 42 9.54 21.54 -23.13
CA VAL A 42 9.39 22.11 -24.47
C VAL A 42 9.43 23.63 -24.33
N SER A 43 10.42 24.26 -24.97
CA SER A 43 10.56 25.71 -25.01
C SER A 43 10.63 26.16 -26.47
N GLY A 44 9.50 26.60 -27.02
CA GLY A 44 9.37 26.91 -28.44
C GLY A 44 9.48 25.65 -29.30
N THR A 45 10.47 25.60 -30.21
CA THR A 45 10.77 24.45 -31.08
C THR A 45 11.78 23.46 -30.49
N LEU A 46 12.41 23.78 -29.34
CA LEU A 46 13.34 22.88 -28.67
C LEU A 46 12.61 22.00 -27.64
N THR A 47 12.85 20.69 -27.74
CA THR A 47 12.41 19.69 -26.76
C THR A 47 13.65 19.14 -26.06
N THR A 48 13.76 19.35 -24.75
CA THR A 48 14.87 18.83 -23.94
C THR A 48 14.33 17.79 -22.96
N THR A 49 14.89 16.58 -22.99
CA THR A 49 14.59 15.50 -22.05
C THR A 49 15.71 15.41 -21.01
N SER A 50 15.35 15.29 -19.73
CA SER A 50 16.32 15.12 -18.64
C SER A 50 15.79 14.14 -17.62
N PHE A 51 16.65 13.24 -17.16
CA PHE A 51 16.31 12.28 -16.11
C PHE A 51 16.45 12.92 -14.74
N VAL A 52 15.40 12.85 -13.93
CA VAL A 52 15.42 13.25 -12.52
C VAL A 52 15.41 11.97 -11.69
N SER A 53 16.50 11.72 -10.97
CA SER A 53 16.64 10.55 -10.12
C SER A 53 15.80 10.65 -8.86
N ASN A 54 15.31 9.50 -8.38
CA ASN A 54 14.65 9.41 -7.09
C ASN A 54 15.67 9.08 -5.98
N PRO A 55 15.90 9.98 -5.01
CA PRO A 55 16.86 9.75 -3.92
C PRO A 55 16.41 8.67 -2.92
N GLN A 56 15.15 8.24 -2.95
CA GLN A 56 14.61 7.19 -2.06
C GLN A 56 14.47 5.83 -2.76
N TYR A 57 14.94 5.70 -4.00
CA TYR A 57 14.89 4.43 -4.72
C TYR A 57 15.71 3.36 -4.00
N VAL A 58 15.07 2.23 -3.68
CA VAL A 58 15.67 1.15 -2.88
C VAL A 58 16.64 0.24 -3.66
N GLY A 59 16.82 0.51 -4.96
CA GLY A 59 17.65 -0.31 -5.85
C GLY A 59 16.90 -1.51 -6.43
N SER A 60 17.39 -2.03 -7.56
CA SER A 60 16.74 -3.13 -8.29
C SER A 60 16.73 -4.45 -7.52
N SER A 61 17.68 -4.66 -6.62
CA SER A 61 17.74 -5.87 -5.79
C SER A 61 16.66 -5.90 -4.70
N ASN A 62 16.31 -4.75 -4.12
CA ASN A 62 15.33 -4.67 -3.03
C ASN A 62 13.92 -4.33 -3.52
N ALA A 63 13.79 -3.74 -4.71
CA ALA A 63 12.50 -3.34 -5.27
C ALA A 63 11.45 -4.47 -5.31
N PRO A 64 11.80 -5.72 -5.70
CA PRO A 64 10.83 -6.82 -5.69
C PRO A 64 10.27 -7.13 -4.29
N LEU A 65 11.11 -7.04 -3.25
CA LEU A 65 10.67 -7.28 -1.86
C LEU A 65 9.72 -6.18 -1.39
N VAL A 66 10.02 -4.92 -1.71
CA VAL A 66 9.18 -3.77 -1.34
C VAL A 66 7.85 -3.80 -2.10
N GLN A 67 7.84 -4.27 -3.35
CA GLN A 67 6.62 -4.49 -4.14
C GLN A 67 5.66 -5.51 -3.55
N LEU A 68 6.10 -6.40 -2.65
CA LEU A 68 5.22 -7.35 -1.95
C LEU A 68 4.44 -6.71 -0.80
N VAL A 69 4.84 -5.54 -0.30
CA VAL A 69 4.22 -4.90 0.86
C VAL A 69 2.72 -4.66 0.68
N PRO A 70 2.21 -4.12 -0.46
CA PRO A 70 0.77 -3.95 -0.67
C PRO A 70 0.00 -5.28 -0.66
N ILE A 71 0.60 -6.33 -1.23
CA ILE A 71 -0.02 -7.67 -1.26
C ILE A 71 -0.09 -8.24 0.16
N PHE A 72 1.01 -8.18 0.91
CA PHE A 72 1.04 -8.61 2.30
C PHE A 72 0.02 -7.85 3.15
N TYR A 73 -0.08 -6.54 2.94
CA TYR A 73 -1.07 -5.70 3.61
C TYR A 73 -2.51 -6.13 3.30
N LEU A 74 -2.82 -6.42 2.04
CA LEU A 74 -4.14 -6.91 1.62
C LEU A 74 -4.46 -8.27 2.25
N LEU A 75 -3.48 -9.17 2.34
CA LEU A 75 -3.64 -10.46 3.02
C LEU A 75 -4.00 -10.25 4.49
N VAL A 76 -3.31 -9.36 5.21
CA VAL A 76 -3.62 -9.05 6.61
C VAL A 76 -5.04 -8.47 6.74
N LEU A 77 -5.42 -7.56 5.83
CA LEU A 77 -6.74 -6.93 5.82
C LEU A 77 -7.88 -7.94 5.65
N ILE A 78 -7.66 -9.06 4.95
CA ILE A 78 -8.65 -10.13 4.75
C ILE A 78 -8.60 -11.17 5.87
N ILE A 79 -7.40 -11.61 6.27
CA ILE A 79 -7.21 -12.70 7.24
C ILE A 79 -7.69 -12.27 8.63
N VAL A 80 -7.41 -11.04 9.07
CA VAL A 80 -7.78 -10.59 10.42
C VAL A 80 -9.30 -10.62 10.65
N PRO A 81 -10.15 -10.06 9.77
CA PRO A 81 -11.60 -10.21 9.87
C PRO A 81 -12.08 -11.66 9.77
N ALA A 82 -11.47 -12.47 8.89
CA ALA A 82 -11.84 -13.88 8.74
C ALA A 82 -11.59 -14.68 10.03
N VAL A 83 -10.43 -14.48 10.66
CA VAL A 83 -10.10 -15.11 11.96
C VAL A 83 -11.03 -14.59 13.06
N GLY A 84 -11.31 -13.28 13.09
CA GLY A 84 -12.27 -12.70 14.02
C GLY A 84 -13.65 -13.34 13.89
N ALA A 85 -14.18 -13.44 12.67
CA ALA A 85 -15.45 -14.08 12.37
C ALA A 85 -15.47 -15.58 12.71
N TYR A 86 -14.39 -16.30 12.43
CA TYR A 86 -14.28 -17.73 12.76
C TYR A 86 -14.30 -17.97 14.27
N LYS A 87 -13.58 -17.15 15.05
CA LYS A 87 -13.59 -17.23 16.51
C LYS A 87 -14.97 -16.98 17.08
N ILE A 88 -15.66 -15.96 16.56
CA ILE A 88 -17.06 -15.69 16.88
C ILE A 88 -17.86 -16.96 16.57
N TYR A 89 -17.92 -17.44 15.33
CA TYR A 89 -18.71 -18.64 14.98
C TYR A 89 -18.47 -19.88 15.87
N LYS A 90 -17.22 -20.13 16.26
CA LYS A 90 -16.84 -21.32 17.04
C LYS A 90 -17.17 -21.22 18.54
N ASP A 91 -17.11 -20.02 19.11
CA ASP A 91 -17.28 -19.76 20.56
C ASP A 91 -18.77 -19.62 20.95
#